data_AF-A0A162QWX1-F1
#
_entry.id   AF-A0A162QWX1-F1
#
_cell.length_a   1.000
_cell.length_b   1.000
_cell.length_c   1.000
_cell.angle_alpha   90.00
_cell.angle_beta   90.00
_cell.angle_gamma   90.00
#
_symmetry.space_group_name_H-M   'P 1'
#
loop_
_entity.id
_entity.type
_entity.pdbx_description
1 polymer ?
#
loop_
_entity_poly.entity_id
_entity_poly.type
_entity_poly.pdbx_seq_one_letter_code
_entity_poly.pdbx_strand_id
1 'polypeptide(L)'
;MKRKMIKTISAITMTLLLSVSAVGCTKAQVGSGNAATTQTTTTETASTKAASSGTSASEASALDTSQLFSDRDLEQSVDLAAATQIKLESNKDVTLNKEGVYVLSGDVKNVTVVVEAPEDAKVQIVLNGVNITNEDSPAIYVKAADKVFVTSTDSKNHMEVSGSYVADGETNLDAVIFSKADMTLNGTGTLEIVSSNGNGISSKDDLKITGGVYNIKSSADAIEAKDAILINGGDITIDTGKDALHSENDEDASLGYIYIKNGTLNITAADDAIRANSIVQIDGGTINIKTCEEGIEGNNIKINDGQITLYAKNDGINAASKVNNNVAIEVNGGTINVSMGSGDTDGFDSNGNIYINGGTIAVEATSAFDSDGTAELNGGNVTVNGEKITQITQSQMGGRGKHKELGAESL
;
A
#
# COMPACT_ATOMS: atom_id res chain seq x y z
N MET A 1 -6.82 9.60 42.56
CA MET A 1 -5.43 9.92 42.15
C MET A 1 -5.41 10.06 40.64
N LYS A 2 -4.90 11.20 40.17
CA LYS A 2 -4.90 11.63 38.77
C LYS A 2 -3.77 10.97 37.99
N ARG A 3 -4.00 10.66 36.71
CA ARG A 3 -3.12 11.01 35.58
C ARG A 3 -3.95 10.98 34.29
N LYS A 4 -4.34 12.19 33.84
CA LYS A 4 -4.83 12.44 32.49
C LYS A 4 -3.61 12.53 31.58
N MET A 5 -3.53 11.72 30.54
CA MET A 5 -2.62 11.96 29.42
C MET A 5 -3.28 13.01 28.51
N ILE A 6 -2.56 14.10 28.29
CA ILE A 6 -2.89 15.14 27.32
C ILE A 6 -2.12 14.73 26.06
N LYS A 7 -2.81 14.39 24.97
CA LYS A 7 -2.21 14.36 23.63
C LYS A 7 -2.25 15.78 23.09
N THR A 8 -1.09 16.30 22.77
CA THR A 8 -0.85 17.63 22.20
C THR A 8 -1.29 17.70 20.75
N ILE A 9 -2.11 18.69 20.44
CA ILE A 9 -2.42 19.15 19.07
C ILE A 9 -1.19 19.86 18.54
N SER A 10 -0.64 19.40 17.41
CA SER A 10 0.42 20.10 16.69
C SER A 10 -0.22 21.07 15.70
N ALA A 11 -0.18 22.36 16.02
CA ALA A 11 -0.59 23.43 15.11
C ALA A 11 0.58 23.76 14.18
N ILE A 12 0.40 23.55 12.87
CA ILE A 12 1.36 23.96 11.85
C ILE A 12 1.22 25.47 11.62
N THR A 13 2.15 26.25 12.16
CA THR A 13 2.33 27.66 11.82
C THR A 13 3.27 27.80 10.63
N MET A 14 2.68 28.16 9.48
CA MET A 14 3.36 28.58 8.26
C MET A 14 4.16 29.86 8.53
N THR A 15 5.50 29.80 8.47
CA THR A 15 6.35 30.99 8.59
C THR A 15 7.13 31.19 7.30
N LEU A 16 6.72 32.21 6.55
CA LEU A 16 7.39 32.75 5.38
C LEU A 16 8.65 33.50 5.82
N LEU A 17 9.84 33.09 5.34
CA LEU A 17 11.06 33.91 5.46
C LEU A 17 11.69 34.14 4.08
N LEU A 18 11.55 35.37 3.60
CA LEU A 18 12.48 35.99 2.65
C LEU A 18 13.72 36.47 3.39
N SER A 19 14.92 36.14 2.88
CA SER A 19 16.05 37.07 2.95
C SER A 19 17.09 36.78 1.87
N VAL A 20 17.45 37.84 1.15
CA VAL A 20 18.38 37.95 0.03
C VAL A 20 19.79 38.30 0.52
N SER A 21 20.79 37.98 -0.32
CA SER A 21 22.19 38.49 -0.43
C SER A 21 23.27 37.81 0.41
N ALA A 22 24.55 37.76 0.01
CA ALA A 22 25.30 37.77 -1.26
C ALA A 22 26.80 37.66 -0.89
N VAL A 23 27.62 37.10 -1.79
CA VAL A 23 29.09 37.26 -1.97
C VAL A 23 30.06 36.55 -0.98
N GLY A 24 31.04 35.83 -1.54
CA GLY A 24 32.37 35.72 -0.94
C GLY A 24 33.23 34.51 -1.30
N CYS A 25 33.90 34.53 -2.46
CA CYS A 25 34.99 33.61 -2.84
C CYS A 25 36.15 33.60 -1.82
N THR A 26 36.87 32.48 -1.66
CA THR A 26 38.21 32.25 -2.27
C THR A 26 38.90 30.96 -1.79
N LYS A 27 39.55 30.28 -2.74
CA LYS A 27 40.51 29.18 -2.57
C LYS A 27 41.82 29.68 -1.95
N ALA A 28 42.50 28.82 -1.18
CA ALA A 28 43.96 28.77 -1.16
C ALA A 28 44.46 27.34 -0.90
N GLN A 29 45.24 26.84 -1.86
CA GLN A 29 45.99 25.59 -1.86
C GLN A 29 47.46 25.97 -2.06
N VAL A 30 48.35 25.68 -1.11
CA VAL A 30 49.82 25.50 -1.24
C VAL A 30 50.27 24.87 0.10
N GLY A 31 51.15 23.88 0.22
CA GLY A 31 51.98 23.15 -0.72
C GLY A 31 52.98 22.28 0.06
N SER A 32 53.41 21.22 -0.63
CA SER A 32 54.62 20.41 -0.51
C SER A 32 55.64 20.70 0.61
N GLY A 33 56.00 19.65 1.35
CA GLY A 33 57.19 19.55 2.18
C GLY A 33 57.63 18.09 2.31
N ASN A 34 58.41 17.62 1.35
CA ASN A 34 59.02 16.28 1.33
C ASN A 34 60.32 16.31 2.15
N ALA A 35 60.38 15.58 3.26
CA ALA A 35 61.64 15.30 3.97
C ALA A 35 61.69 13.80 4.32
N ALA A 36 62.62 13.11 3.68
CA ALA A 36 62.93 11.71 3.92
C ALA A 36 63.74 11.55 5.23
N THR A 37 63.40 10.57 6.07
CA THR A 37 64.36 9.97 7.00
C THR A 37 63.97 8.52 7.33
N THR A 38 64.82 7.62 6.83
CA THR A 38 65.34 6.36 7.38
C THR A 38 64.41 5.38 8.12
N GLN A 39 64.26 4.23 7.45
CA GLN A 39 63.90 2.89 7.90
C GLN A 39 64.45 2.49 9.30
N THR A 40 63.59 1.87 10.10
CA THR A 40 63.99 0.81 11.04
C THR A 40 62.88 -0.25 11.07
N THR A 41 63.28 -1.48 10.84
CA THR A 41 62.46 -2.69 10.78
C THR A 41 62.09 -3.15 12.20
N THR A 42 60.80 -3.38 12.44
CA THR A 42 60.32 -4.26 13.51
C THR A 42 59.24 -5.17 12.94
N THR A 43 59.55 -6.47 12.96
CA THR A 43 58.68 -7.58 12.61
C THR A 43 57.83 -7.92 13.84
N GLU A 44 56.51 -7.73 13.75
CA GLU A 44 55.56 -8.35 14.69
C GLU A 44 54.47 -9.09 13.91
N THR A 45 54.43 -10.40 14.19
CA THR A 45 53.45 -11.38 13.75
C THR A 45 52.11 -11.10 14.42
N ALA A 46 51.09 -10.71 13.65
CA ALA A 46 49.72 -10.59 14.13
C ALA A 46 48.88 -11.77 13.62
N SER A 47 48.53 -12.66 14.54
CA SER A 47 47.51 -13.69 14.42
C SER A 47 46.12 -13.06 14.23
N THR A 48 45.52 -13.19 13.05
CA THR A 48 44.12 -12.81 12.82
C THR A 48 43.20 -13.97 13.18
N LYS A 49 42.66 -13.90 14.40
CA LYS A 49 41.49 -14.65 14.83
C LYS A 49 40.29 -14.07 14.08
N ALA A 50 39.74 -14.82 13.13
CA ALA A 50 38.52 -14.47 12.42
C ALA A 50 37.38 -14.31 13.42
N ALA A 51 37.02 -13.06 13.73
CA ALA A 51 35.74 -12.75 14.33
C ALA A 51 34.71 -12.82 13.20
N SER A 52 33.87 -13.84 13.25
CA SER A 52 32.59 -13.88 12.56
C SER A 52 31.79 -12.66 13.04
N SER A 53 31.82 -11.58 12.26
CA SER A 53 30.77 -10.59 12.29
C SER A 53 29.57 -11.26 11.64
N GLY A 54 28.68 -11.83 12.46
CA GLY A 54 27.32 -12.07 12.01
C GLY A 54 26.78 -10.72 11.59
N THR A 55 26.63 -10.53 10.28
CA THR A 55 25.87 -9.43 9.71
C THR A 55 24.46 -9.61 10.25
N SER A 56 24.09 -8.81 11.25
CA SER A 56 22.70 -8.67 11.63
C SER A 56 21.97 -8.25 10.37
N ALA A 57 21.07 -9.10 9.88
CA ALA A 57 20.10 -8.72 8.87
C ALA A 57 19.49 -7.39 9.31
N SER A 58 19.59 -6.38 8.46
CA SER A 58 18.85 -5.14 8.65
C SER A 58 17.38 -5.55 8.63
N GLU A 59 16.73 -5.54 9.80
CA GLU A 59 15.31 -5.81 9.91
C GLU A 59 14.60 -4.86 8.94
N ALA A 60 13.99 -5.40 7.89
CA ALA A 60 12.84 -4.75 7.28
C ALA A 60 11.92 -4.42 8.45
N SER A 61 11.61 -3.13 8.65
CA SER A 61 10.89 -2.67 9.83
C SER A 61 9.58 -3.45 9.94
N ALA A 62 9.50 -4.40 10.86
CA ALA A 62 8.33 -5.25 10.99
C ALA A 62 7.15 -4.40 11.48
N LEU A 63 6.00 -4.53 10.81
CA LEU A 63 4.76 -3.93 11.31
C LEU A 63 4.39 -4.61 12.63
N ASP A 64 4.00 -3.82 13.63
CA ASP A 64 3.35 -4.36 14.84
C ASP A 64 1.91 -4.74 14.49
N THR A 65 1.70 -6.02 14.18
CA THR A 65 0.39 -6.53 13.76
C THR A 65 -0.58 -6.77 14.92
N SER A 66 -0.16 -6.57 16.17
CA SER A 66 -0.90 -7.03 17.34
C SER A 66 -2.20 -6.24 17.63
N GLN A 67 -2.31 -5.00 17.13
CA GLN A 67 -3.44 -4.10 17.41
C GLN A 67 -3.98 -3.41 16.13
N LEU A 68 -3.75 -4.00 14.96
CA LEU A 68 -4.21 -3.43 13.68
C LEU A 68 -5.73 -3.51 13.50
N PHE A 69 -6.40 -4.46 14.15
CA PHE A 69 -7.86 -4.59 14.14
C PHE A 69 -8.41 -4.58 15.56
N SER A 70 -9.40 -3.71 15.82
CA SER A 70 -10.16 -3.74 17.06
C SER A 70 -11.25 -4.82 17.01
N ASP A 71 -11.75 -5.26 18.17
CA ASP A 71 -12.89 -6.18 18.25
C ASP A 71 -14.10 -5.66 17.46
N ARG A 72 -14.29 -4.32 17.43
CA ARG A 72 -15.38 -3.69 16.70
C ARG A 72 -15.19 -3.73 15.19
N ASP A 73 -13.96 -3.63 14.70
CA ASP A 73 -13.67 -3.76 13.27
C ASP A 73 -14.07 -5.14 12.75
N LEU A 74 -13.85 -6.16 13.58
CA LEU A 74 -14.08 -7.57 13.25
C LEU A 74 -15.55 -7.99 13.35
N GLU A 75 -16.44 -7.16 13.89
CA GLU A 75 -17.85 -7.50 14.07
C GLU A 75 -18.61 -7.42 12.73
N GLN A 76 -19.02 -8.58 12.19
CA GLN A 76 -19.64 -8.69 10.87
C GLN A 76 -21.16 -8.47 10.87
N SER A 77 -21.78 -8.30 12.04
CA SER A 77 -23.21 -8.08 12.19
C SER A 77 -23.47 -6.91 13.12
N VAL A 78 -24.68 -6.37 13.07
CA VAL A 78 -25.07 -5.22 13.88
C VAL A 78 -26.44 -5.46 14.48
N ASP A 79 -26.62 -5.09 15.75
CA ASP A 79 -27.94 -5.01 16.36
C ASP A 79 -28.68 -3.79 15.82
N LEU A 80 -29.80 -4.03 15.14
CA LEU A 80 -30.62 -3.00 14.51
C LEU A 80 -31.77 -2.50 15.37
N ALA A 81 -31.94 -3.01 16.60
CA ALA A 81 -33.09 -2.68 17.45
C ALA A 81 -33.21 -1.17 17.76
N ALA A 82 -32.08 -0.48 17.91
CA ALA A 82 -32.01 0.95 18.18
C ALA A 82 -31.56 1.78 16.96
N ALA A 83 -31.42 1.15 15.79
CA ALA A 83 -30.89 1.82 14.60
C ALA A 83 -31.91 2.77 13.98
N THR A 84 -31.41 3.89 13.45
CA THR A 84 -32.22 4.85 12.70
C THR A 84 -32.41 4.34 11.27
N GLN A 85 -33.66 4.09 10.88
CA GLN A 85 -34.00 3.64 9.53
C GLN A 85 -34.10 4.84 8.59
N ILE A 86 -33.36 4.82 7.49
CA ILE A 86 -33.36 5.87 6.47
C ILE A 86 -33.65 5.22 5.12
N LYS A 87 -34.82 5.53 4.57
CA LYS A 87 -35.14 5.25 3.17
C LYS A 87 -34.71 6.45 2.33
N LEU A 88 -33.74 6.26 1.45
CA LEU A 88 -33.23 7.33 0.59
C LEU A 88 -34.28 7.73 -0.46
N GLU A 89 -34.20 8.98 -0.91
CA GLU A 89 -35.05 9.56 -1.96
C GLU A 89 -34.16 10.27 -2.98
N SER A 90 -34.37 10.05 -4.28
CA SER A 90 -33.55 10.68 -5.33
C SER A 90 -33.52 12.21 -5.25
N ASN A 91 -32.37 12.81 -5.58
CA ASN A 91 -32.12 14.25 -5.56
C ASN A 91 -32.20 14.88 -4.16
N LYS A 92 -31.98 14.08 -3.11
CA LYS A 92 -32.05 14.54 -1.72
C LYS A 92 -30.96 13.90 -0.88
N ASP A 93 -29.91 14.68 -0.66
CA ASP A 93 -28.82 14.30 0.23
C ASP A 93 -29.30 14.07 1.66
N VAL A 94 -28.55 13.23 2.38
CA VAL A 94 -28.79 12.90 3.79
C VAL A 94 -27.52 13.20 4.58
N THR A 95 -27.65 13.99 5.64
CA THR A 95 -26.53 14.27 6.56
C THR A 95 -26.69 13.48 7.86
N LEU A 96 -25.68 12.66 8.17
CA LEU A 96 -25.52 11.95 9.44
C LEU A 96 -24.61 12.79 10.34
N ASN A 97 -25.20 13.51 11.29
CA ASN A 97 -24.49 14.53 12.08
C ASN A 97 -24.26 14.16 13.56
N LYS A 98 -24.47 12.88 13.91
CA LYS A 98 -24.30 12.36 15.27
C LYS A 98 -23.76 10.95 15.23
N GLU A 99 -23.11 10.54 16.31
CA GLU A 99 -22.83 9.14 16.61
C GLU A 99 -24.13 8.32 16.56
N GLY A 100 -24.08 7.15 15.93
CA GLY A 100 -25.24 6.28 15.81
C GLY A 100 -25.11 5.21 14.74
N VAL A 101 -26.13 4.34 14.70
CA VAL A 101 -26.30 3.30 13.68
C VAL A 101 -27.43 3.71 12.75
N TYR A 102 -27.16 3.76 11.45
CA TYR A 102 -28.06 4.25 10.41
C TYR A 102 -28.24 3.19 9.34
N VAL A 103 -29.46 2.65 9.19
CA VAL A 103 -29.78 1.64 8.18
C VAL A 103 -30.29 2.32 6.93
N LEU A 104 -29.56 2.15 5.83
CA LEU A 104 -29.88 2.72 4.54
C LEU A 104 -30.58 1.69 3.65
N SER A 105 -31.60 2.15 2.94
CA SER A 105 -32.32 1.37 1.92
C SER A 105 -32.83 2.29 0.82
N GLY A 106 -33.14 1.73 -0.35
CA GLY A 106 -33.71 2.45 -1.48
C GLY A 106 -32.92 2.25 -2.77
N ASP A 107 -33.54 2.63 -3.88
CA ASP A 107 -32.94 2.64 -5.21
C ASP A 107 -33.07 4.07 -5.74
N VAL A 108 -31.97 4.83 -5.70
CA VAL A 108 -31.97 6.29 -5.80
C VAL A 108 -30.89 6.83 -6.72
N LYS A 109 -31.11 8.06 -7.19
CA LYS A 109 -30.15 8.80 -8.01
C LYS A 109 -29.87 10.18 -7.45
N ASN A 110 -28.67 10.69 -7.67
CA ASN A 110 -28.24 12.03 -7.24
C ASN A 110 -28.46 12.23 -5.73
N VAL A 111 -27.90 11.33 -4.93
CA VAL A 111 -27.96 11.35 -3.47
C VAL A 111 -26.57 11.09 -2.91
N THR A 112 -26.11 12.00 -2.07
CA THR A 112 -24.93 11.79 -1.24
C THR A 112 -25.36 11.55 0.20
N VAL A 113 -24.85 10.49 0.82
CA VAL A 113 -24.91 10.31 2.27
C VAL A 113 -23.67 10.95 2.87
N VAL A 114 -23.85 12.12 3.47
CA VAL A 114 -22.78 12.91 4.07
C VAL A 114 -22.66 12.57 5.55
N VAL A 115 -21.47 12.19 6.02
CA VAL A 115 -21.17 12.07 7.46
C VAL A 115 -20.45 13.35 7.89
N GLU A 116 -21.09 14.12 8.75
CA GLU A 116 -20.55 15.37 9.32
C GLU A 116 -20.89 15.40 10.81
N ALA A 117 -20.26 14.50 11.56
CA ALA A 117 -20.47 14.28 12.97
C ALA A 117 -19.33 14.90 13.80
N PRO A 118 -19.45 14.99 15.14
CA PRO A 118 -18.34 15.39 15.99
C PRO A 118 -17.07 14.54 15.73
N GLU A 119 -15.89 15.14 15.88
CA GLU A 119 -14.58 14.48 15.62
C GLU A 119 -14.29 13.30 16.56
N ASP A 120 -15.05 13.12 17.65
CA ASP A 120 -14.96 11.98 18.55
C ASP A 120 -16.09 10.94 18.32
N ALA A 121 -16.97 11.17 17.33
CA ALA A 121 -18.13 10.34 17.06
C ALA A 121 -17.80 9.14 16.17
N LYS A 122 -18.38 7.98 16.51
CA LYS A 122 -18.31 6.77 15.68
C LYS A 122 -19.62 6.52 14.95
N VAL A 123 -19.63 6.66 13.63
CA VAL A 123 -20.85 6.51 12.82
C VAL A 123 -20.86 5.15 12.14
N GLN A 124 -21.95 4.39 12.27
CA GLN A 124 -22.13 3.15 11.51
C GLN A 124 -23.24 3.32 10.47
N ILE A 125 -22.89 3.15 9.21
CA ILE A 125 -23.78 3.07 8.07
C ILE A 125 -24.02 1.59 7.78
N VAL A 126 -25.27 1.16 7.81
CA VAL A 126 -25.68 -0.22 7.53
C VAL A 126 -26.37 -0.27 6.18
N LEU A 127 -25.81 -1.04 5.24
CA LEU A 127 -26.32 -1.20 3.89
C LEU A 127 -27.33 -2.36 3.84
N ASN A 128 -28.61 -2.04 3.63
CA ASN A 128 -29.71 -3.01 3.61
C ASN A 128 -30.52 -2.91 2.31
N GLY A 129 -29.91 -3.36 1.22
CA GLY A 129 -30.51 -3.32 -0.11
C GLY A 129 -30.56 -1.91 -0.69
N VAL A 130 -29.46 -1.16 -0.55
CA VAL A 130 -29.37 0.22 -1.05
C VAL A 130 -28.62 0.26 -2.39
N ASN A 131 -29.19 0.97 -3.36
CA ASN A 131 -28.60 1.28 -4.66
C ASN A 131 -28.55 2.80 -4.84
N ILE A 132 -27.37 3.36 -5.11
CA ILE A 132 -27.15 4.80 -5.32
C ILE A 132 -26.40 4.99 -6.64
N THR A 133 -26.93 5.81 -7.55
CA THR A 133 -26.23 6.21 -8.77
C THR A 133 -26.15 7.74 -8.87
N ASN A 134 -24.94 8.28 -8.92
CA ASN A 134 -24.70 9.72 -9.06
C ASN A 134 -23.92 10.02 -10.35
N GLU A 135 -24.00 11.27 -10.81
CA GLU A 135 -23.17 11.72 -11.94
C GLU A 135 -21.84 12.31 -11.46
N ASP A 136 -21.82 13.09 -10.38
CA ASP A 136 -20.69 13.97 -10.07
C ASP A 136 -20.28 14.01 -8.59
N SER A 137 -20.89 13.19 -7.74
CA SER A 137 -20.72 13.25 -6.28
C SER A 137 -20.62 11.83 -5.69
N PRO A 138 -19.82 11.61 -4.64
CA PRO A 138 -19.76 10.32 -3.95
C PRO A 138 -21.14 9.83 -3.49
N ALA A 139 -21.34 8.53 -3.45
CA ALA A 139 -22.51 7.93 -2.81
C ALA A 139 -22.44 8.09 -1.28
N ILE A 140 -21.25 7.95 -0.71
CA ILE A 140 -20.94 8.24 0.70
C ILE A 140 -19.77 9.21 0.75
N TYR A 141 -19.93 10.30 1.50
CA TYR A 141 -18.89 11.28 1.75
C TYR A 141 -18.75 11.53 3.26
N VAL A 142 -17.66 11.04 3.86
CA VAL A 142 -17.31 11.34 5.25
C VAL A 142 -16.48 12.61 5.31
N LYS A 143 -17.11 13.69 5.77
CA LYS A 143 -16.48 15.00 6.01
C LYS A 143 -15.73 15.04 7.34
N ALA A 144 -16.36 14.52 8.39
CA ALA A 144 -15.81 14.54 9.75
C ALA A 144 -16.50 13.47 10.62
N ALA A 145 -15.67 12.71 11.35
CA ALA A 145 -16.01 11.74 12.40
C ALA A 145 -14.68 11.20 12.99
N ASP A 146 -14.71 10.54 14.15
CA ASP A 146 -13.55 9.76 14.63
C ASP A 146 -13.33 8.55 13.73
N LYS A 147 -14.42 7.84 13.42
CA LYS A 147 -14.40 6.62 12.63
C LYS A 147 -15.75 6.31 12.02
N VAL A 148 -15.75 5.80 10.79
CA VAL A 148 -16.95 5.33 10.10
C VAL A 148 -16.89 3.84 9.82
N PHE A 149 -17.99 3.15 10.11
CA PHE A 149 -18.21 1.75 9.73
C PHE A 149 -19.21 1.70 8.59
N VAL A 150 -18.89 0.99 7.51
CA VAL A 150 -19.81 0.68 6.42
C VAL A 150 -20.07 -0.82 6.46
N THR A 151 -21.20 -1.20 7.05
CA THR A 151 -21.56 -2.59 7.34
C THR A 151 -22.63 -3.08 6.36
N SER A 152 -22.33 -4.08 5.54
CA SER A 152 -23.38 -4.74 4.75
C SER A 152 -24.16 -5.76 5.59
N THR A 153 -25.49 -5.74 5.47
CA THR A 153 -26.33 -6.88 5.89
C THR A 153 -26.11 -8.07 4.94
N ASP A 154 -26.93 -9.12 4.94
CA ASP A 154 -26.88 -10.19 3.92
C ASP A 154 -27.42 -9.76 2.54
N SER A 155 -27.77 -8.48 2.39
CA SER A 155 -28.28 -7.90 1.15
C SER A 155 -27.21 -7.70 0.08
N LYS A 156 -27.67 -7.46 -1.16
CA LYS A 156 -26.85 -6.87 -2.23
C LYS A 156 -27.08 -5.37 -2.28
N ASN A 157 -26.00 -4.62 -2.47
CA ASN A 157 -25.98 -3.16 -2.53
C ASN A 157 -25.16 -2.72 -3.73
N HIS A 158 -25.43 -1.53 -4.24
CA HIS A 158 -24.77 -0.99 -5.42
C HIS A 158 -24.51 0.51 -5.25
N MET A 159 -23.33 0.98 -5.62
CA MET A 159 -22.99 2.40 -5.65
C MET A 159 -22.22 2.72 -6.94
N GLU A 160 -22.67 3.72 -7.68
CA GLU A 160 -22.07 4.12 -8.95
C GLU A 160 -21.92 5.63 -9.04
N VAL A 161 -20.78 6.08 -9.56
CA VAL A 161 -20.57 7.45 -10.05
C VAL A 161 -20.14 7.38 -11.51
N SER A 162 -20.99 7.91 -12.40
CA SER A 162 -20.83 7.74 -13.85
C SER A 162 -20.06 8.89 -14.54
N GLY A 163 -20.04 10.08 -13.95
CA GLY A 163 -19.37 11.27 -14.48
C GLY A 163 -18.08 11.59 -13.73
N SER A 164 -17.70 12.86 -13.73
CA SER A 164 -16.52 13.37 -13.03
C SER A 164 -16.92 14.02 -11.72
N TYR A 165 -16.11 13.82 -10.70
CA TYR A 165 -16.37 14.34 -9.37
C TYR A 165 -16.23 15.87 -9.30
N VAL A 166 -17.14 16.50 -8.56
CA VAL A 166 -17.05 17.91 -8.19
C VAL A 166 -16.41 18.03 -6.80
N ALA A 167 -15.34 18.81 -6.71
CA ALA A 167 -14.64 19.06 -5.45
C ALA A 167 -15.52 19.78 -4.41
N ASP A 168 -15.27 19.49 -3.12
CA ASP A 168 -15.86 20.21 -1.99
C ASP A 168 -14.81 21.13 -1.36
N GLY A 169 -14.77 22.37 -1.85
CA GLY A 169 -13.71 23.33 -1.52
C GLY A 169 -12.35 22.83 -2.03
N GLU A 170 -11.38 22.72 -1.13
CA GLU A 170 -10.05 22.15 -1.43
C GLU A 170 -10.03 20.62 -1.42
N THR A 171 -11.16 19.98 -1.08
CA THR A 171 -11.25 18.52 -1.06
C THR A 171 -11.48 18.02 -2.48
N ASN A 172 -10.48 17.37 -3.06
CA ASN A 172 -10.67 16.60 -4.27
C ASN A 172 -11.50 15.36 -3.93
N LEU A 173 -12.79 15.40 -4.23
CA LEU A 173 -13.61 14.19 -4.20
C LEU A 173 -13.26 13.40 -5.46
N ASP A 174 -12.86 12.15 -5.30
CA ASP A 174 -12.39 11.31 -6.41
C ASP A 174 -12.86 9.87 -6.31
N ALA A 175 -13.78 9.55 -5.39
CA ALA A 175 -14.24 8.19 -5.16
C ALA A 175 -15.75 8.07 -4.93
N VAL A 176 -16.30 6.89 -5.24
CA VAL A 176 -17.70 6.55 -4.98
C VAL A 176 -17.98 6.58 -3.48
N ILE A 177 -17.02 6.11 -2.69
CA ILE A 177 -17.01 6.27 -1.23
C ILE A 177 -15.74 7.04 -0.88
N PHE A 178 -15.90 8.26 -0.37
CA PHE A 178 -14.79 9.11 0.02
C PHE A 178 -14.83 9.37 1.52
N SER A 179 -13.71 9.18 2.21
CA SER A 179 -13.58 9.44 3.64
C SER A 179 -12.39 10.32 3.98
N LYS A 180 -12.62 11.32 4.83
CA LYS A 180 -11.56 12.08 5.51
C LYS A 180 -11.11 11.49 6.85
N ALA A 181 -11.81 10.45 7.33
CA ALA A 181 -11.57 9.78 8.60
C ALA A 181 -11.30 8.29 8.39
N ASP A 182 -10.84 7.60 9.44
CA ASP A 182 -10.75 6.14 9.49
C ASP A 182 -12.05 5.47 9.03
N MET A 183 -11.92 4.48 8.15
CA MET A 183 -13.07 3.73 7.64
C MET A 183 -12.88 2.23 7.81
N THR A 184 -13.96 1.53 8.17
CA THR A 184 -13.99 0.07 8.21
C THR A 184 -15.18 -0.46 7.44
N LEU A 185 -14.90 -1.27 6.43
CA LEU A 185 -15.86 -2.03 5.67
C LEU A 185 -15.94 -3.45 6.23
N ASN A 186 -17.15 -3.85 6.61
CA ASN A 186 -17.44 -5.17 7.15
C ASN A 186 -18.85 -5.60 6.79
N GLY A 187 -19.27 -6.79 7.24
CA GLY A 187 -20.59 -7.31 6.95
C GLY A 187 -20.56 -8.65 6.24
N THR A 188 -21.73 -9.13 5.86
CA THR A 188 -21.89 -10.46 5.25
C THR A 188 -22.41 -10.41 3.81
N GLY A 189 -22.82 -9.25 3.33
CA GLY A 189 -23.46 -9.08 2.03
C GLY A 189 -22.51 -8.56 0.97
N THR A 190 -23.11 -8.14 -0.14
CA THR A 190 -22.38 -7.68 -1.31
C THR A 190 -22.51 -6.17 -1.49
N LEU A 191 -21.41 -5.51 -1.84
CA LEU A 191 -21.38 -4.14 -2.35
C LEU A 191 -20.69 -4.12 -3.72
N GLU A 192 -21.42 -3.73 -4.75
CA GLU A 192 -20.87 -3.38 -6.05
C GLU A 192 -20.55 -1.88 -6.10
N ILE A 193 -19.35 -1.54 -6.55
CA ILE A 193 -18.85 -0.17 -6.66
C ILE A 193 -18.38 0.07 -8.08
N VAL A 194 -18.91 1.11 -8.74
CA VAL A 194 -18.55 1.48 -10.11
C VAL A 194 -18.17 2.95 -10.17
N SER A 195 -16.90 3.24 -10.47
CA SER A 195 -16.37 4.59 -10.64
C SER A 195 -15.91 4.78 -12.08
N SER A 196 -16.65 5.57 -12.86
CA SER A 196 -16.32 5.75 -14.28
C SER A 196 -15.16 6.72 -14.51
N ASN A 197 -14.94 7.69 -13.60
CA ASN A 197 -13.86 8.67 -13.69
C ASN A 197 -13.25 8.97 -12.31
N GLY A 198 -12.72 7.95 -11.65
CA GLY A 198 -12.00 8.07 -10.39
C GLY A 198 -11.81 6.73 -9.69
N ASN A 199 -11.56 6.82 -8.39
CA ASN A 199 -11.32 5.71 -7.51
C ASN A 199 -12.62 5.00 -7.12
N GLY A 200 -12.53 3.74 -6.70
CA GLY A 200 -13.67 3.06 -6.09
C GLY A 200 -13.94 3.61 -4.68
N ILE A 201 -12.94 3.49 -3.82
CA ILE A 201 -12.97 3.96 -2.43
C ILE A 201 -11.69 4.75 -2.15
N SER A 202 -11.82 5.94 -1.57
CA SER A 202 -10.68 6.75 -1.10
C SER A 202 -10.84 7.04 0.40
N SER A 203 -9.78 6.84 1.18
CA SER A 203 -9.66 7.29 2.57
C SER A 203 -8.44 8.18 2.75
N LYS A 204 -8.58 9.30 3.47
CA LYS A 204 -7.43 10.15 3.83
C LYS A 204 -6.73 9.75 5.13
N ASP A 205 -7.23 8.69 5.79
CA ASP A 205 -6.60 7.96 6.91
C ASP A 205 -6.67 6.44 6.63
N ASP A 206 -6.73 5.58 7.66
CA ASP A 206 -6.76 4.12 7.52
C ASP A 206 -8.08 3.63 6.88
N LEU A 207 -7.95 2.63 6.01
CA LEU A 207 -9.08 1.87 5.46
C LEU A 207 -8.94 0.39 5.80
N LYS A 208 -9.97 -0.18 6.45
CA LYS A 208 -10.00 -1.59 6.84
C LYS A 208 -11.10 -2.35 6.12
N ILE A 209 -10.81 -3.57 5.66
CA ILE A 209 -11.80 -4.53 5.17
C ILE A 209 -11.70 -5.79 6.01
N THR A 210 -12.75 -6.13 6.76
CA THR A 210 -12.72 -7.28 7.68
C THR A 210 -13.64 -8.43 7.30
N GLY A 211 -14.55 -8.20 6.35
CA GLY A 211 -15.46 -9.19 5.77
C GLY A 211 -16.43 -8.56 4.77
N GLY A 212 -17.27 -9.37 4.15
CA GLY A 212 -18.20 -8.96 3.07
C GLY A 212 -17.71 -9.36 1.68
N VAL A 213 -18.52 -9.05 0.67
CA VAL A 213 -18.18 -9.27 -0.75
C VAL A 213 -18.15 -7.92 -1.46
N TYR A 214 -17.03 -7.59 -2.11
CA TYR A 214 -16.84 -6.31 -2.80
C TYR A 214 -16.51 -6.56 -4.26
N ASN A 215 -17.28 -5.96 -5.17
CA ASN A 215 -16.99 -5.98 -6.61
C ASN A 215 -16.73 -4.54 -7.04
N ILE A 216 -15.47 -4.21 -7.35
CA ILE A 216 -15.04 -2.83 -7.59
C ILE A 216 -14.59 -2.70 -9.04
N LYS A 217 -15.19 -1.76 -9.75
CA LYS A 217 -14.75 -1.30 -11.07
C LYS A 217 -14.43 0.18 -11.01
N SER A 218 -13.24 0.56 -11.42
CA SER A 218 -12.78 1.95 -11.34
C SER A 218 -11.90 2.31 -12.53
N SER A 219 -11.95 3.55 -12.98
CA SER A 219 -11.01 4.03 -13.99
C SER A 219 -9.65 4.41 -13.40
N ALA A 220 -9.59 4.72 -12.10
CA ALA A 220 -8.37 5.04 -11.37
C ALA A 220 -8.02 3.93 -10.38
N ASP A 221 -7.76 4.22 -9.11
CA ASP A 221 -7.38 3.20 -8.12
C ASP A 221 -8.66 2.56 -7.53
N ALA A 222 -8.69 1.25 -7.31
CA ALA A 222 -9.90 0.64 -6.77
C ALA A 222 -10.10 0.98 -5.29
N ILE A 223 -9.03 0.87 -4.51
CA ILE A 223 -8.99 1.26 -3.10
C ILE A 223 -7.72 2.09 -2.87
N GLU A 224 -7.91 3.36 -2.56
CA GLU A 224 -6.86 4.29 -2.15
C GLU A 224 -7.03 4.59 -0.65
N ALA A 225 -5.93 4.53 0.11
CA ALA A 225 -5.90 5.06 1.46
C ALA A 225 -4.59 5.80 1.70
N LYS A 226 -4.64 6.98 2.32
CA LYS A 226 -3.41 7.71 2.60
C LYS A 226 -2.49 6.90 3.51
N ASP A 227 -2.99 6.49 4.68
CA ASP A 227 -2.14 6.00 5.77
C ASP A 227 -2.02 4.47 5.80
N ALA A 228 -3.09 3.73 5.57
CA ALA A 228 -3.00 2.28 5.47
C ALA A 228 -4.21 1.62 4.81
N ILE A 229 -3.98 0.48 4.17
CA ILE A 229 -5.04 -0.48 3.79
C ILE A 229 -4.83 -1.77 4.57
N LEU A 230 -5.85 -2.19 5.35
CA LEU A 230 -5.77 -3.38 6.18
C LEU A 230 -6.88 -4.38 5.85
N ILE A 231 -6.52 -5.57 5.42
CA ILE A 231 -7.45 -6.63 5.02
C ILE A 231 -7.35 -7.81 5.99
N ASN A 232 -8.40 -8.03 6.77
CA ASN A 232 -8.53 -9.20 7.64
C ASN A 232 -9.40 -10.31 7.02
N GLY A 233 -10.17 -10.00 5.97
CA GLY A 233 -11.05 -10.96 5.32
C GLY A 233 -11.89 -10.32 4.22
N GLY A 234 -12.84 -11.09 3.70
CA GLY A 234 -13.72 -10.69 2.60
C GLY A 234 -13.40 -11.41 1.29
N ASP A 235 -14.32 -11.30 0.34
CA ASP A 235 -14.16 -11.71 -1.07
C ASP A 235 -14.19 -10.46 -1.94
N ILE A 236 -13.04 -10.08 -2.48
CA ILE A 236 -12.81 -8.79 -3.12
C ILE A 236 -12.42 -9.05 -4.57
N THR A 237 -13.26 -8.60 -5.50
CA THR A 237 -12.99 -8.66 -6.94
C THR A 237 -12.80 -7.26 -7.50
N ILE A 238 -11.66 -7.01 -8.15
CA ILE A 238 -11.26 -5.70 -8.66
C ILE A 238 -10.96 -5.78 -10.16
N ASP A 239 -11.49 -4.81 -10.91
CA ASP A 239 -11.13 -4.52 -12.30
C ASP A 239 -10.93 -3.01 -12.45
N THR A 240 -9.68 -2.58 -12.57
CA THR A 240 -9.32 -1.18 -12.37
C THR A 240 -8.36 -0.63 -13.42
N GLY A 241 -8.48 0.67 -13.70
CA GLY A 241 -7.68 1.37 -14.70
C GLY A 241 -6.34 1.92 -14.21
N LYS A 242 -6.04 1.81 -12.91
CA LYS A 242 -4.73 2.08 -12.30
C LYS A 242 -4.41 0.99 -11.28
N ASP A 243 -4.26 1.34 -9.99
CA ASP A 243 -3.84 0.42 -8.94
C ASP A 243 -5.03 -0.29 -8.30
N ALA A 244 -4.89 -1.56 -7.90
CA ALA A 244 -5.97 -2.24 -7.17
C ALA A 244 -6.04 -1.79 -5.71
N LEU A 245 -4.90 -1.84 -5.01
CA LEU A 245 -4.73 -1.33 -3.66
C LEU A 245 -3.56 -0.35 -3.65
N HIS A 246 -3.79 0.89 -3.23
CA HIS A 246 -2.76 1.93 -3.17
C HIS A 246 -2.75 2.62 -1.81
N SER A 247 -1.63 2.49 -1.08
CA SER A 247 -1.37 3.31 0.10
C SER A 247 -0.29 4.37 -0.16
N GLU A 248 -0.67 5.65 -0.11
CA GLU A 248 0.07 6.74 -0.74
C GLU A 248 0.95 7.59 0.19
N ASN A 249 0.91 7.43 1.52
CA ASN A 249 1.71 8.28 2.41
C ASN A 249 3.22 8.03 2.24
N ASP A 250 3.95 9.06 1.82
CA ASP A 250 5.41 9.09 1.68
C ASP A 250 6.10 10.10 2.63
N GLU A 251 5.32 10.81 3.45
CA GLU A 251 5.79 11.82 4.39
C GLU A 251 6.21 11.22 5.74
N ASP A 252 5.58 10.11 6.14
CA ASP A 252 5.86 9.38 7.38
C ASP A 252 6.06 7.88 7.07
N ALA A 253 7.29 7.40 7.23
CA ALA A 253 7.65 6.01 6.96
C ALA A 253 6.97 4.97 7.88
N SER A 254 6.25 5.39 8.92
CA SER A 254 5.40 4.51 9.74
C SER A 254 3.97 4.35 9.22
N LEU A 255 3.59 5.13 8.20
CA LEU A 255 2.32 5.10 7.49
C LEU A 255 2.57 4.65 6.04
N GLY A 256 1.56 4.68 5.18
CA GLY A 256 1.64 4.31 3.77
C GLY A 256 1.77 2.81 3.53
N TYR A 257 1.23 1.97 4.43
CA TYR A 257 1.41 0.51 4.40
C TYR A 257 0.14 -0.26 4.02
N ILE A 258 0.34 -1.45 3.44
CA ILE A 258 -0.72 -2.42 3.18
C ILE A 258 -0.47 -3.67 4.01
N TYR A 259 -1.47 -4.09 4.78
CA TYR A 259 -1.45 -5.31 5.56
C TYR A 259 -2.57 -6.27 5.14
N ILE A 260 -2.22 -7.48 4.71
CA ILE A 260 -3.18 -8.53 4.34
C ILE A 260 -2.98 -9.74 5.26
N LYS A 261 -3.94 -9.95 6.16
CA LYS A 261 -3.94 -11.09 7.08
C LYS A 261 -4.67 -12.29 6.49
N ASN A 262 -5.79 -12.07 5.79
CA ASN A 262 -6.60 -13.10 5.16
C ASN A 262 -7.56 -12.46 4.14
N GLY A 263 -8.38 -13.26 3.46
CA GLY A 263 -9.33 -12.84 2.44
C GLY A 263 -9.12 -13.57 1.12
N THR A 264 -10.02 -13.37 0.17
CA THR A 264 -9.87 -13.78 -1.23
C THR A 264 -9.88 -12.54 -2.10
N LEU A 265 -8.79 -12.27 -2.80
CA LEU A 265 -8.62 -11.11 -3.69
C LEU A 265 -8.46 -11.62 -5.13
N ASN A 266 -9.32 -11.17 -6.03
CA ASN A 266 -9.24 -11.44 -7.47
C ASN A 266 -9.05 -10.11 -8.19
N ILE A 267 -7.83 -9.88 -8.69
CA ILE A 267 -7.39 -8.55 -9.16
C ILE A 267 -7.10 -8.58 -10.66
N THR A 268 -7.64 -7.58 -11.36
CA THR A 268 -7.21 -7.12 -12.67
C THR A 268 -6.90 -5.63 -12.53
N ALA A 269 -5.63 -5.26 -12.68
CA ALA A 269 -5.16 -3.89 -12.62
C ALA A 269 -4.50 -3.51 -13.96
N ALA A 270 -4.58 -2.23 -14.32
CA ALA A 270 -3.87 -1.71 -15.48
C ALA A 270 -2.46 -1.20 -15.12
N ASP A 271 -2.27 -0.78 -13.87
CA ASP A 271 -0.99 -0.43 -13.25
C ASP A 271 -0.68 -1.47 -12.16
N ASP A 272 -0.46 -1.09 -10.89
CA ASP A 272 0.00 -2.03 -9.88
C ASP A 272 -1.16 -2.80 -9.21
N ALA A 273 -0.97 -4.09 -8.96
CA ALA A 273 -2.00 -4.82 -8.22
C ALA A 273 -2.03 -4.45 -6.73
N ILE A 274 -0.87 -4.40 -6.06
CA ILE A 274 -0.78 -4.03 -4.64
C ILE A 274 0.43 -3.10 -4.46
N ARG A 275 0.18 -1.82 -4.16
CA ARG A 275 1.21 -0.78 -4.05
C ARG A 275 1.13 -0.08 -2.71
N ALA A 276 2.22 -0.09 -1.96
CA ALA A 276 2.38 0.68 -0.73
C ALA A 276 3.64 1.54 -0.79
N ASN A 277 3.57 2.80 -0.38
CA ASN A 277 4.77 3.63 -0.33
C ASN A 277 5.76 3.16 0.75
N SER A 278 5.29 2.58 1.86
CA SER A 278 6.16 1.95 2.86
C SER A 278 6.19 0.42 2.72
N ILE A 279 5.31 -0.29 3.40
CA ILE A 279 5.41 -1.75 3.58
C ILE A 279 4.19 -2.43 2.94
N VAL A 280 4.43 -3.48 2.16
CA VAL A 280 3.40 -4.50 1.92
C VAL A 280 3.71 -5.73 2.77
N GLN A 281 2.84 -6.06 3.71
CA GLN A 281 2.95 -7.28 4.52
C GLN A 281 1.76 -8.21 4.29
N ILE A 282 2.05 -9.45 3.90
CA ILE A 282 1.07 -10.50 3.64
C ILE A 282 1.31 -11.66 4.61
N ASP A 283 0.37 -11.84 5.55
CA ASP A 283 0.37 -12.93 6.53
C ASP A 283 -0.57 -14.08 6.14
N GLY A 284 -1.33 -13.96 5.04
CA GLY A 284 -2.23 -14.99 4.58
C GLY A 284 -3.21 -14.54 3.50
N GLY A 285 -4.22 -15.37 3.24
CA GLY A 285 -5.25 -15.14 2.22
C GLY A 285 -4.97 -15.85 0.88
N THR A 286 -5.90 -15.70 -0.06
CA THR A 286 -5.77 -16.15 -1.45
C THR A 286 -5.78 -14.92 -2.35
N ILE A 287 -4.68 -14.65 -3.04
CA ILE A 287 -4.47 -13.45 -3.85
C ILE A 287 -4.21 -13.91 -5.28
N ASN A 288 -5.17 -13.66 -6.16
CA ASN A 288 -5.11 -13.99 -7.58
C ASN A 288 -5.01 -12.70 -8.39
N ILE A 289 -3.81 -12.38 -8.88
CA ILE A 289 -3.57 -11.23 -9.75
C ILE A 289 -3.51 -11.74 -11.19
N LYS A 290 -4.57 -11.46 -11.95
CA LYS A 290 -4.74 -11.96 -13.32
C LYS A 290 -3.87 -11.20 -14.31
N THR A 291 -3.74 -9.89 -14.12
CA THR A 291 -2.85 -9.01 -14.89
C THR A 291 -2.67 -7.70 -14.13
N CYS A 292 -1.49 -7.13 -14.26
CA CYS A 292 -1.05 -5.82 -13.76
C CYS A 292 0.19 -5.38 -14.56
N GLU A 293 0.68 -4.17 -14.33
CA GLU A 293 2.03 -3.77 -14.70
C GLU A 293 3.01 -4.39 -13.71
N GLU A 294 2.97 -4.00 -12.43
CA GLU A 294 3.67 -4.67 -11.34
C GLU A 294 2.72 -5.43 -10.40
N GLY A 295 3.17 -6.57 -9.86
CA GLY A 295 2.33 -7.39 -8.99
C GLY A 295 2.21 -6.81 -7.58
N ILE A 296 3.32 -6.79 -6.85
CA ILE A 296 3.38 -6.26 -5.48
C ILE A 296 4.55 -5.29 -5.40
N GLU A 297 4.28 -4.03 -5.08
CA GLU A 297 5.28 -2.97 -5.02
C GLU A 297 5.32 -2.31 -3.63
N GLY A 298 6.51 -2.10 -3.08
CA GLY A 298 6.69 -1.23 -1.93
C GLY A 298 8.14 -0.94 -1.55
N ASN A 299 8.37 -0.12 -0.52
CA ASN A 299 9.71 0.07 0.03
C ASN A 299 10.26 -1.22 0.65
N ASN A 300 9.39 -1.91 1.38
CA ASN A 300 9.66 -3.25 1.88
C ASN A 300 8.47 -4.16 1.60
N ILE A 301 8.76 -5.39 1.19
CA ILE A 301 7.76 -6.42 0.98
C ILE A 301 8.06 -7.59 1.89
N LYS A 302 7.06 -7.99 2.69
CA LYS A 302 7.16 -9.13 3.60
C LYS A 302 6.02 -10.10 3.38
N ILE A 303 6.35 -11.33 2.98
CA ILE A 303 5.37 -12.39 2.73
C ILE A 303 5.62 -13.50 3.75
N ASN A 304 4.80 -13.55 4.79
CA ASN A 304 4.88 -14.56 5.84
C ASN A 304 4.10 -15.84 5.50
N ASP A 305 2.97 -15.72 4.82
CA ASP A 305 2.17 -16.85 4.33
C ASP A 305 1.21 -16.40 3.22
N GLY A 306 0.36 -17.31 2.72
CA GLY A 306 -0.70 -17.03 1.75
C GLY A 306 -0.59 -17.89 0.49
N GLN A 307 -1.65 -17.86 -0.33
CA GLN A 307 -1.68 -18.43 -1.67
C GLN A 307 -1.69 -17.28 -2.67
N ILE A 308 -0.55 -16.99 -3.30
CA ILE A 308 -0.38 -15.88 -4.22
C ILE A 308 -0.15 -16.46 -5.61
N THR A 309 -0.98 -16.08 -6.57
CA THR A 309 -0.76 -16.37 -7.99
C THR A 309 -0.84 -15.06 -8.74
N LEU A 310 0.24 -14.67 -9.41
CA LEU A 310 0.30 -13.38 -10.10
C LEU A 310 0.87 -13.51 -11.51
N TYR A 311 0.30 -12.72 -12.41
CA TYR A 311 0.85 -12.42 -13.72
C TYR A 311 1.06 -10.91 -13.85
N ALA A 312 2.32 -10.50 -14.06
CA ALA A 312 2.73 -9.11 -14.20
C ALA A 312 3.42 -8.88 -15.55
N LYS A 313 3.34 -7.64 -16.08
CA LYS A 313 3.93 -7.28 -17.37
C LYS A 313 5.31 -6.62 -17.24
N ASN A 314 5.56 -5.97 -16.10
CA ASN A 314 6.87 -5.52 -15.65
C ASN A 314 7.36 -6.47 -14.54
N ASP A 315 7.49 -6.02 -13.30
CA ASP A 315 8.06 -6.82 -12.22
C ASP A 315 6.99 -7.51 -11.37
N GLY A 316 7.27 -8.74 -10.95
CA GLY A 316 6.31 -9.54 -10.20
C GLY A 316 6.16 -9.03 -8.78
N ILE A 317 7.28 -8.97 -8.06
CA ILE A 317 7.38 -8.45 -6.71
C ILE A 317 8.55 -7.47 -6.70
N ASN A 318 8.28 -6.18 -6.56
CA ASN A 318 9.23 -5.09 -6.72
C ASN A 318 9.43 -4.32 -5.41
N ALA A 319 10.65 -4.32 -4.88
CA ALA A 319 11.02 -3.46 -3.77
C ALA A 319 11.95 -2.33 -4.21
N ALA A 320 11.52 -1.08 -4.03
CA ALA A 320 12.26 0.11 -4.42
C ALA A 320 12.22 1.21 -3.34
N SER A 321 13.25 2.05 -3.27
CA SER A 321 13.30 3.14 -2.29
C SER A 321 12.18 4.16 -2.55
N LYS A 322 11.23 4.25 -1.64
CA LYS A 322 10.09 5.20 -1.68
C LYS A 322 10.10 6.13 -0.48
N VAL A 323 10.13 5.56 0.73
CA VAL A 323 10.15 6.31 2.00
C VAL A 323 11.52 6.29 2.70
N ASN A 324 12.37 5.30 2.40
CA ASN A 324 13.73 5.23 2.91
C ASN A 324 14.63 4.30 2.07
N ASN A 325 15.93 4.25 2.37
CA ASN A 325 16.90 3.43 1.62
C ASN A 325 17.02 1.98 2.14
N ASN A 326 16.24 1.58 3.15
CA ASN A 326 16.20 0.19 3.62
C ASN A 326 15.20 -0.59 2.77
N VAL A 327 15.67 -1.09 1.63
CA VAL A 327 14.83 -1.79 0.65
C VAL A 327 15.05 -3.29 0.76
N ALA A 328 13.96 -4.05 0.86
CA ALA A 328 14.06 -5.50 0.91
C ALA A 328 12.77 -6.22 0.54
N ILE A 329 12.92 -7.39 -0.07
CA ILE A 329 11.91 -8.44 -0.15
C ILE A 329 12.28 -9.56 0.83
N GLU A 330 11.35 -9.93 1.71
CA GLU A 330 11.49 -11.03 2.66
C GLU A 330 10.31 -12.01 2.51
N VAL A 331 10.61 -13.26 2.13
CA VAL A 331 9.61 -14.33 2.01
C VAL A 331 9.88 -15.42 3.04
N ASN A 332 8.97 -15.58 4.00
CA ASN A 332 9.09 -16.55 5.08
C ASN A 332 8.22 -17.80 4.89
N GLY A 333 7.22 -17.75 4.01
CA GLY A 333 6.25 -18.83 3.82
C GLY A 333 5.33 -18.64 2.62
N GLY A 334 4.23 -19.40 2.59
CA GLY A 334 3.22 -19.34 1.53
C GLY A 334 3.46 -20.25 0.33
N THR A 335 2.47 -20.25 -0.58
CA THR A 335 2.56 -20.81 -1.93
C THR A 335 2.47 -19.66 -2.92
N ILE A 336 3.56 -19.39 -3.65
CA ILE A 336 3.70 -18.21 -4.50
C ILE A 336 4.00 -18.67 -5.93
N ASN A 337 3.11 -18.36 -6.86
CA ASN A 337 3.30 -18.59 -8.28
C ASN A 337 3.42 -17.23 -8.99
N VAL A 338 4.58 -16.97 -9.57
CA VAL A 338 4.89 -15.74 -10.30
C VAL A 338 5.12 -16.11 -11.74
N SER A 339 4.30 -15.60 -12.65
CA SER A 339 4.51 -15.74 -14.10
C SER A 339 4.66 -14.35 -14.71
N MET A 340 5.64 -14.18 -15.60
CA MET A 340 5.97 -12.86 -16.14
C MET A 340 5.57 -12.72 -17.60
N GLY A 341 5.29 -11.48 -18.00
CA GLY A 341 5.24 -11.08 -19.39
C GLY A 341 6.60 -11.24 -20.09
N SER A 342 6.63 -10.91 -21.38
CA SER A 342 7.89 -10.83 -22.12
C SER A 342 8.52 -9.46 -21.95
N GLY A 343 9.83 -9.39 -21.73
CA GLY A 343 10.54 -8.12 -21.67
C GLY A 343 11.78 -8.21 -20.80
N ASP A 344 12.26 -7.04 -20.41
CA ASP A 344 13.14 -6.87 -19.26
C ASP A 344 12.22 -6.83 -18.05
N THR A 345 12.10 -7.97 -17.36
CA THR A 345 11.12 -8.20 -16.30
C THR A 345 11.72 -9.15 -15.29
N ASP A 346 11.48 -8.89 -14.02
CA ASP A 346 11.96 -9.71 -12.93
C ASP A 346 10.81 -10.34 -12.14
N GLY A 347 10.92 -11.63 -11.84
CA GLY A 347 9.96 -12.28 -10.95
C GLY A 347 9.96 -11.63 -9.56
N PHE A 348 11.16 -11.38 -9.04
CA PHE A 348 11.42 -10.64 -7.81
C PHE A 348 12.54 -9.63 -8.10
N ASP A 349 12.24 -8.33 -8.01
CA ASP A 349 13.21 -7.25 -8.15
C ASP A 349 13.37 -6.50 -6.83
N SER A 350 14.61 -6.26 -6.41
CA SER A 350 14.89 -5.39 -5.29
C SER A 350 16.09 -4.49 -5.54
N ASN A 351 15.85 -3.18 -5.44
CA ASN A 351 16.92 -2.17 -5.29
C ASN A 351 17.69 -2.29 -3.95
N GLY A 352 17.40 -3.31 -3.14
CA GLY A 352 18.11 -3.67 -1.94
C GLY A 352 18.27 -5.19 -1.85
N ASN A 353 17.78 -5.81 -0.78
CA ASN A 353 18.01 -7.23 -0.52
C ASN A 353 16.81 -8.13 -0.87
N ILE A 354 17.09 -9.38 -1.24
CA ILE A 354 16.10 -10.46 -1.35
C ILE A 354 16.46 -11.57 -0.37
N TYR A 355 15.52 -11.94 0.50
CA TYR A 355 15.65 -13.06 1.43
C TYR A 355 14.49 -14.05 1.24
N ILE A 356 14.79 -15.25 0.76
CA ILE A 356 13.84 -16.36 0.67
C ILE A 356 14.14 -17.35 1.79
N ASN A 357 13.39 -17.25 2.88
CA ASN A 357 13.56 -18.05 4.09
C ASN A 357 12.66 -19.29 4.13
N GLY A 358 11.58 -19.32 3.33
CA GLY A 358 10.61 -20.42 3.32
C GLY A 358 9.62 -20.36 2.16
N GLY A 359 8.60 -21.22 2.22
CA GLY A 359 7.51 -21.28 1.24
C GLY A 359 7.71 -22.29 0.10
N THR A 360 6.70 -22.40 -0.76
CA THR A 360 6.73 -23.10 -2.06
C THR A 360 6.58 -22.06 -3.15
N ILE A 361 7.64 -21.80 -3.92
CA ILE A 361 7.70 -20.69 -4.87
C ILE A 361 7.98 -21.24 -6.26
N ALA A 362 7.13 -20.90 -7.22
CA ALA A 362 7.36 -21.18 -8.64
C ALA A 362 7.43 -19.86 -9.39
N VAL A 363 8.54 -19.65 -10.10
CA VAL A 363 8.77 -18.45 -10.91
C VAL A 363 8.94 -18.87 -12.37
N GLU A 364 8.08 -18.35 -13.24
CA GLU A 364 8.16 -18.48 -14.69
C GLU A 364 8.55 -17.12 -15.27
N ALA A 365 9.85 -16.90 -15.45
CA ALA A 365 10.41 -15.62 -15.83
C ALA A 365 11.72 -15.77 -16.62
N THR A 366 12.07 -14.76 -17.42
CA THR A 366 13.39 -14.66 -18.05
C THR A 366 14.46 -14.38 -17.00
N SER A 367 14.20 -13.42 -16.11
CA SER A 367 14.96 -13.16 -14.91
C SER A 367 14.06 -13.40 -13.70
N ALA A 368 14.45 -14.33 -12.83
CA ALA A 368 13.61 -14.75 -11.71
C ALA A 368 13.85 -13.91 -10.45
N PHE A 369 15.08 -13.43 -10.27
CA PHE A 369 15.52 -12.68 -9.10
C PHE A 369 16.59 -11.67 -9.54
N ASP A 370 16.32 -10.39 -9.35
CA ASP A 370 17.30 -9.30 -9.45
C ASP A 370 17.42 -8.57 -8.11
N SER A 371 18.64 -8.28 -7.69
CA SER A 371 18.91 -7.64 -6.42
C SER A 371 20.19 -6.83 -6.50
N ASP A 372 20.08 -5.53 -6.21
CA ASP A 372 21.21 -4.60 -6.09
C ASP A 372 22.07 -4.86 -4.83
N GLY A 373 21.48 -5.52 -3.83
CA GLY A 373 22.09 -5.89 -2.57
C GLY A 373 22.41 -7.38 -2.48
N THR A 374 21.97 -8.01 -1.39
CA THR A 374 22.15 -9.44 -1.13
C THR A 374 20.91 -10.22 -1.56
N ALA A 375 21.09 -11.30 -2.33
CA ALA A 375 20.04 -12.27 -2.59
C ALA A 375 20.39 -13.63 -1.96
N GLU A 376 19.55 -14.10 -1.03
CA GLU A 376 19.76 -15.34 -0.29
C GLU A 376 18.56 -16.28 -0.39
N LEU A 377 18.85 -17.56 -0.66
CA LEU A 377 17.89 -18.66 -0.53
C LEU A 377 18.24 -19.47 0.72
N ASN A 378 17.61 -19.10 1.84
CA ASN A 378 17.84 -19.67 3.16
C ASN A 378 16.94 -20.89 3.44
N GLY A 379 15.81 -21.02 2.75
CA GLY A 379 14.88 -22.14 2.91
C GLY A 379 13.77 -22.18 1.86
N GLY A 380 12.86 -23.15 2.01
CA GLY A 380 11.72 -23.34 1.10
C GLY A 380 11.98 -24.27 -0.09
N ASN A 381 10.98 -24.38 -0.97
CA ASN A 381 11.06 -25.12 -2.22
C ASN A 381 10.82 -24.17 -3.40
N VAL A 382 11.90 -23.74 -4.04
CA VAL A 382 11.86 -22.76 -5.13
C VAL A 382 12.18 -23.43 -6.46
N THR A 383 11.33 -23.20 -7.45
CA THR A 383 11.56 -23.60 -8.84
C THR A 383 11.55 -22.39 -9.76
N VAL A 384 12.50 -22.32 -10.69
CA VAL A 384 12.55 -21.34 -11.77
C VAL A 384 12.38 -22.08 -13.09
N ASN A 385 11.35 -21.74 -13.86
CA ASN A 385 11.02 -22.37 -15.15
C ASN A 385 10.93 -23.91 -15.05
N GLY A 386 10.38 -24.41 -13.94
CA GLY A 386 10.22 -25.84 -13.64
C GLY A 386 11.45 -26.53 -13.05
N GLU A 387 12.60 -25.86 -12.97
CA GLU A 387 13.82 -26.41 -12.37
C GLU A 387 14.00 -25.95 -10.93
N LYS A 388 14.25 -26.89 -10.02
CA LYS A 388 14.52 -26.57 -8.62
C LYS A 388 15.88 -25.89 -8.48
N ILE A 389 15.92 -24.75 -7.79
CA ILE A 389 17.16 -24.06 -7.42
C ILE A 389 17.52 -24.34 -5.96
N THR A 390 18.81 -24.14 -5.63
CA THR A 390 19.33 -24.28 -4.25
C THR A 390 20.06 -23.02 -3.76
N GLN A 391 20.20 -22.03 -4.64
CA GLN A 391 20.77 -20.71 -4.37
C GLN A 391 20.16 -19.72 -5.38
N ILE A 392 20.06 -18.45 -5.02
CA ILE A 392 19.79 -17.39 -5.98
C ILE A 392 21.12 -16.98 -6.60
N THR A 393 21.22 -17.10 -7.92
CA THR A 393 22.38 -16.60 -8.67
C THR A 393 22.05 -15.23 -9.22
N GLN A 394 22.67 -14.19 -8.67
CA GLN A 394 22.58 -12.85 -9.24
C GLN A 394 23.11 -12.89 -10.67
N SER A 395 22.33 -12.39 -11.62
CA SER A 395 22.84 -12.12 -12.95
C SER A 395 23.89 -11.00 -12.79
N GLN A 396 25.13 -11.22 -13.22
CA GLN A 396 26.15 -10.17 -13.09
C GLN A 396 25.78 -9.01 -14.00
N MET A 397 25.29 -7.91 -13.41
CA MET A 397 25.15 -6.56 -13.96
C MET A 397 25.48 -6.43 -15.45
N GLY A 398 24.44 -6.32 -16.29
CA GLY A 398 24.54 -5.59 -17.55
C GLY A 398 24.94 -4.15 -17.25
N GLY A 399 26.22 -3.84 -17.41
CA GLY A 399 26.80 -2.60 -16.90
C GLY A 399 26.05 -1.33 -17.30
N ARG A 400 25.90 -0.43 -16.32
CA ARG A 400 25.66 1.01 -16.47
C ARG A 400 26.05 1.48 -17.87
N GLY A 401 25.06 1.81 -18.68
CA GLY A 401 25.25 2.50 -19.95
C GLY A 401 26.07 3.75 -19.71
N LYS A 402 27.38 3.68 -19.97
CA LYS A 402 28.19 4.87 -20.19
C LYS A 402 27.57 5.56 -21.40
N HIS A 403 26.78 6.59 -21.16
CA HIS A 403 26.55 7.64 -22.14
C HIS A 403 27.94 8.07 -22.63
N LYS A 404 28.32 7.60 -23.82
CA LYS A 404 29.37 8.25 -24.59
C LYS A 404 28.82 9.62 -24.93
N GLU A 405 29.32 10.64 -24.24
CA GLU A 405 29.47 11.97 -24.83
C GLU A 405 30.14 11.78 -26.19
N LEU A 406 29.34 11.87 -27.26
CA LEU A 406 29.88 12.12 -28.59
C LEU A 406 30.21 13.61 -28.61
N GLY A 407 31.48 13.88 -28.30
CA GLY A 407 32.10 15.17 -28.53
C GLY A 407 31.96 15.57 -29.99
N ALA A 408 31.69 16.86 -30.17
CA ALA A 408 31.74 17.55 -31.45
C ALA A 408 33.11 17.40 -32.10
N GLU A 409 33.15 17.07 -33.39
CA GLU A 409 34.13 17.64 -34.31
C GLU A 409 33.47 17.97 -35.65
N SER A 410 33.68 19.21 -36.04
CA SER A 410 33.44 19.82 -37.34
C SER A 410 34.11 19.08 -38.50
N LEU A 411 33.43 19.02 -39.65
CA LEU A 411 33.91 19.58 -40.93
C LEU A 411 32.73 19.73 -41.90
#